data_AF-A0A1F5S8I0-F1
#
_entry.id   AF-A0A1F5S8I0-F1
#
_cell.length_a   1.000
_cell.length_b   1.000
_cell.length_c   1.000
_cell.angle_alpha   90.00
_cell.angle_beta   90.00
_cell.angle_gamma   90.00
#
_symmetry.space_group_name_H-M   'P 1'
#
loop_
_entity.id
_entity.type
_entity.pdbx_description
1 polymer ?
#
loop_
_entity_poly.entity_id
_entity_poly.type
_entity_poly.pdbx_seq_one_letter_code
_entity_poly.pdbx_strand_id
1 'polypeptide(L)' 'MENFDKNKFVHIGNNVYKIRLKCDEIAKGKSKSFRLIIFIVEDDNILVPITIYFKGECESIGKKELNNHLEMILLELLA' A
#
# COMPACT_ATOMS: atom_id res chain seq x y z
N MET A 1 -11.03 9.59 -3.17
CA MET A 1 -9.58 9.57 -3.47
C MET A 1 -9.39 10.18 -4.87
N GLU A 2 -9.93 11.37 -5.12
CA GLU A 2 -10.19 11.84 -6.50
C GLU A 2 -8.97 12.40 -7.24
N ASN A 3 -7.80 12.51 -6.58
CA ASN A 3 -6.57 13.02 -7.17
C ASN A 3 -5.37 12.25 -6.63
N PHE A 4 -5.26 10.97 -7.01
CA PHE A 4 -4.09 10.18 -6.67
C PHE A 4 -2.87 10.69 -7.43
N ASP A 5 -1.85 11.15 -6.72
CA ASP A 5 -0.58 11.61 -7.28
C ASP A 5 0.55 10.71 -6.76
N LYS A 6 1.04 9.83 -7.63
CA LYS A 6 2.08 8.84 -7.31
C LYS A 6 3.37 9.48 -6.77
N ASN A 7 3.64 10.72 -7.16
CA ASN A 7 4.85 11.45 -6.76
C ASN A 7 4.84 11.86 -5.28
N LYS A 8 3.67 11.84 -4.62
CA LYS A 8 3.53 12.14 -3.18
C LYS A 8 3.83 10.94 -2.30
N PHE A 9 4.05 9.75 -2.88
CA PHE A 9 4.18 8.50 -2.13
C PHE A 9 5.54 7.84 -2.37
N VAL A 10 5.90 6.93 -1.47
CA VAL A 10 7.19 6.23 -1.53
C VAL A 10 7.07 5.09 -2.54
N HIS A 11 7.74 5.20 -3.69
CA HIS A 11 7.88 4.11 -4.64
C HIS A 11 8.75 3.00 -4.05
N ILE A 12 8.29 1.75 -4.12
CA ILE A 12 8.98 0.58 -3.58
C ILE A 12 9.30 -0.49 -4.63
N GLY A 13 9.15 -0.16 -5.92
CA GLY A 13 9.41 -1.02 -7.08
C GLY A 13 8.15 -1.59 -7.71
N ASN A 14 8.22 -2.08 -8.95
CA ASN A 14 7.11 -2.73 -9.68
C ASN A 14 5.82 -1.89 -9.73
N ASN A 15 5.90 -0.57 -9.90
CA ASN A 15 4.76 0.35 -9.82
C ASN A 15 3.96 0.24 -8.51
N VAL A 16 4.62 -0.21 -7.44
CA VAL A 16 4.07 -0.31 -6.10
C VAL A 16 4.49 0.91 -5.28
N TYR A 17 3.54 1.48 -4.55
CA TYR A 17 3.72 2.67 -3.73
C TYR A 17 3.24 2.42 -2.31
N LYS A 18 3.96 3.02 -1.35
CA LYS A 18 3.62 3.00 0.07
C LYS A 18 3.03 4.34 0.49
N ILE A 19 1.80 4.29 0.94
CA ILE A 19 1.02 5.41 1.48
C ILE A 19 1.03 5.32 3.01
N ARG A 20 1.32 6.44 3.68
CA ARG A 20 1.17 6.57 5.13
C ARG A 20 -0.21 7.15 5.41
N LEU A 21 -1.09 6.34 5.98
CA LEU A 21 -2.42 6.77 6.39
C LEU A 21 -2.39 7.12 7.88
N LYS A 22 -2.68 8.38 8.19
CA LYS A 22 -2.85 8.84 9.57
C LYS A 22 -4.29 8.54 9.99
N CYS A 23 -4.47 7.91 11.15
CA CYS A 23 -5.79 7.67 11.72
C CYS A 23 -5.88 8.44 13.04
N ASP A 24 -6.65 9.53 13.02
CA ASP A 24 -6.73 10.48 14.14
C ASP A 24 -7.73 10.03 15.23
N GLU A 25 -8.61 9.08 14.92
CA GLU A 25 -9.66 8.60 15.85
C GLU A 25 -9.17 7.54 16.84
N ILE A 26 -7.98 6.97 16.67
CA ILE A 26 -7.51 5.91 17.56
C ILE A 26 -6.79 6.49 18.78
N ALA A 27 -7.56 6.71 19.84
CA ALA A 27 -7.09 7.15 21.14
C ALA A 27 -6.19 6.10 21.82
N LYS A 28 -4.86 6.13 21.63
CA LYS A 28 -3.85 5.57 22.57
C LYS A 28 -2.41 5.87 22.11
N GLY A 29 -1.75 6.83 22.78
CA GLY A 29 -0.34 6.88 23.18
C GLY A 29 0.82 6.81 22.18
N LYS A 30 0.64 6.29 20.96
CA LYS A 30 1.68 6.28 19.90
C LYS A 30 0.99 6.55 18.57
N SER A 31 1.54 7.45 17.75
CA SER A 31 0.97 7.87 16.47
C SER A 31 0.55 6.68 15.62
N LYS A 32 -0.75 6.38 15.59
CA LYS A 32 -1.29 5.20 14.93
C LYS A 32 -1.38 5.47 13.42
N SER A 33 -0.29 5.16 12.71
CA SER A 33 -0.25 5.25 11.25
C SER A 33 -0.36 3.85 10.63
N PHE A 34 -1.30 3.72 9.70
CA PHE A 34 -1.35 2.57 8.80
C PHE A 34 -0.40 2.80 7.63
N ARG A 35 0.16 1.72 7.11
CA ARG A 35 0.85 1.71 5.83
C ARG A 35 -0.03 0.94 4.87
N LEU A 36 -0.50 1.63 3.85
CA LEU A 36 -1.21 1.05 2.72
C LEU A 36 -0.21 0.89 1.59
N ILE A 37 -0.13 -0.32 1.05
CA ILE A 37 0.67 -0.64 -0.13
C ILE A 37 -0.29 -0.78 -1.31
N ILE A 38 -0.03 -0.07 -2.39
CA ILE A 38 -0.87 -0.06 -3.60
C ILE A 38 -0.01 -0.35 -4.83
N PHE A 39 -0.57 -1.11 -5.76
CA PHE A 39 -0.06 -1.28 -7.12
C PHE A 39 -0.81 -0.33 -8.06
N ILE A 40 -0.10 0.31 -8.99
CA ILE A 40 -0.67 1.21 -9.98
C ILE A 40 -0.55 0.59 -11.37
N VAL A 41 -1.69 0.47 -12.05
CA VAL A 41 -1.77 0.15 -13.47
C VAL A 41 -1.76 1.46 -14.25
N GLU A 42 -0.65 1.78 -14.90
CA GLU A 42 -0.42 3.12 -15.49
C GLU A 42 -1.35 3.43 -16.68
N ASP A 43 -1.75 2.41 -17.46
CA ASP A 43 -2.60 2.60 -18.63
C ASP A 43 -4.06 2.90 -18.26
N ASP A 44 -4.53 2.41 -17.10
CA ASP A 44 -5.92 2.56 -16.67
C ASP A 44 -6.10 3.52 -15.48
N ASN A 45 -5.00 4.06 -14.93
CA ASN A 45 -4.96 4.78 -13.65
C ASN A 45 -5.68 4.01 -12.52
N ILE A 46 -5.70 2.68 -12.60
CA ILE A 46 -6.32 1.82 -11.58
C ILE A 46 -5.38 1.70 -10.40
N LEU A 47 -5.92 1.98 -9.20
CA LEU A 47 -5.25 1.74 -7.94
C LEU A 47 -5.71 0.39 -7.40
N VAL A 48 -4.77 -0.55 -7.26
CA VAL A 48 -5.04 -1.87 -6.74
C VAL A 48 -4.40 -1.98 -5.35
N PRO A 49 -5.21 -2.02 -4.28
CA PRO A 49 -4.69 -2.22 -2.93
C PRO A 49 -4.01 -3.59 -2.82
N ILE A 50 -2.75 -3.62 -2.37
CA ILE A 50 -2.05 -4.88 -2.10
C ILE A 50 -2.29 -5.34 -0.68
N THR A 51 -2.02 -4.46 0.29
CA THR A 51 -2.15 -4.78 1.69
C THR A 51 -2.17 -3.50 2.52
N ILE A 52 -2.77 -3.58 3.71
CA ILE A 52 -2.73 -2.52 4.72
C ILE A 52 -2.29 -3.14 6.04
N TYR A 53 -1.36 -2.49 6.73
CA TYR A 53 -0.91 -2.94 8.03
C TYR A 53 -0.72 -1.78 9.00
N PHE A 54 -0.88 -2.09 10.29
CA PHE A 54 -0.69 -1.13 11.36
C PHE A 54 0.78 -1.10 11.80
N LYS A 55 1.42 0.08 11.81
CA LYS A 55 2.86 0.20 12.16
C LYS A 55 3.19 -0.20 13.59
N GLY A 56 2.22 -0.08 14.50
CA GLY A 56 2.44 -0.49 15.89
C GLY A 56 2.58 -2.02 16.04
N GLU A 57 2.08 -2.79 15.07
CA GLU A 57 2.11 -4.26 15.08
C GLU A 57 3.15 -4.82 14.08
N CYS A 58 3.34 -4.16 12.95
CA CYS A 58 4.30 -4.57 11.93
C CYS A 58 5.19 -3.38 11.51
N GLU A 59 6.51 -3.52 11.68
CA GLU A 59 7.47 -2.46 11.34
C GLU A 59 7.51 -2.18 9.83
N SER A 60 7.60 -3.26 9.05
CA SER A 60 7.65 -3.23 7.60
C SER A 60 7.24 -4.59 7.05
N ILE A 61 6.56 -4.58 5.91
CA ILE A 61 6.37 -5.79 5.10
C ILE A 61 7.70 -6.25 4.50
N GLY A 62 7.99 -7.55 4.57
CA GLY A 62 9.18 -8.13 3.95
C GLY A 62 9.07 -8.15 2.42
N LYS A 63 10.20 -8.08 1.71
CA LYS A 63 10.22 -8.09 0.24
C LYS A 63 9.59 -9.37 -0.35
N LYS A 64 9.88 -10.52 0.24
CA LYS A 64 9.32 -11.81 -0.19
C LYS A 64 7.79 -11.83 -0.04
N GLU A 65 7.29 -11.40 1.13
CA GLU A 65 5.87 -11.34 1.42
C GLU A 65 5.14 -10.37 0.48
N LEU A 66 5.72 -9.18 0.25
CA LEU A 66 5.18 -8.21 -0.70
C LEU A 66 5.09 -8.78 -2.12
N ASN A 67 6.13 -9.48 -2.59
CA ASN A 67 6.12 -10.10 -3.91
C ASN A 67 5.05 -11.19 -4.02
N ASN A 68 4.86 -12.01 -2.98
CA ASN A 68 3.80 -13.01 -2.95
C ASN A 68 2.40 -12.37 -3.04
N HIS A 69 2.16 -11.28 -2.30
CA HIS A 69 0.89 -10.55 -2.39
C HIS A 69 0.67 -9.95 -3.78
N LEU A 70 1.72 -9.39 -4.38
CA LEU A 70 1.66 -8.84 -5.73
C LEU A 70 1.36 -9.91 -6.79
N GLU A 71 1.99 -11.09 -6.69
CA GLU A 71 1.75 -12.21 -7.60
C GLU A 71 0.30 -12.66 -7.59
N MET A 72 -0.31 -12.82 -6.40
CA MET A 72 -1.72 -13.18 -6.27
C MET A 72 -2.64 -12.15 -6.93
N ILE A 73 -2.38 -10.86 -6.73
CA ILE A 73 -3.17 -9.78 -7.32
C ILE A 73 -3.03 -9.73 -8.83
N LEU A 74 -1.82 -9.91 -9.36
CA LEU A 74 -1.61 -9.94 -10.80
C LEU A 74 -2.33 -11.12 -11.46
N LEU A 75 -2.38 -12.28 -10.81
CA LEU A 75 -3.18 -13.42 -11.27
C LEU A 75 -4.68 -13.09 -11.31
N GLU A 76 -5.20 -12.40 -10.29
CA GLU A 76 -6.61 -11.97 -10.25
C GLU A 76 -6.94 -10.93 -11.33
N LEU A 77 -6.02 -10.04 -11.67
CA LEU A 77 -6.22 -9.02 -12.73
C LEU A 77 -6.20 -9.61 -14.15
N LEU A 78 -5.58 -10.78 -14.33
CA LEU A 78 -5.48 -11.47 -15.61
C LEU A 78 -6.58 -12.52 -15.82
N ALA A 79 -7.38 -12.81 -14.78
CA ALA A 79 -8.47 -13.77 -14.79
C ALA A 79 -9.76 -13.17 -15.34
#